data_AF-A0A7C0X675-F1
#
_entry.id   AF-A0A7C0X675-F1
#
_cell.length_a   1.000
_cell.length_b   1.000
_cell.length_c   1.000
_cell.angle_alpha   90.00
_cell.angle_beta   90.00
_cell.angle_gamma   90.00
#
_symmetry.space_group_name_H-M   'P 1'
#
loop_
_entity.id
_entity.type
_entity.pdbx_description
1 polymer ?
#
loop_
_entity_poly.entity_id
_entity_poly.type
_entity_poly.pdbx_seq_one_letter_code
_entity_poly.pdbx_strand_id
1 'polypeptide(L)'
;FEEEMKKCKVPKWFIESCKRIKYLFPKAHAVAYVMMAFRIAYFKVHHPLAFYATYFTVKGDEFNTIVILKGPKAIKERLNELSGIIHKNVKEKAEETNLLLALEMMMRGFKFLPVNIFLSDPRVFKIEGDGLRIPLNKIPGLGDKLAKSIDRARSKRPFTSVEDMIRRTGITKANVETMRELHMLDDLPEKEQISLF
;
A
#
# COMPACT_ATOMS: atom_id res chain seq x y z
N PHE A 1 -36.36 -6.87 -33.24
CA PHE A 1 -36.53 -6.29 -31.89
C PHE A 1 -37.10 -4.87 -31.93
N GLU A 2 -36.53 -3.94 -32.72
CA GLU A 2 -37.03 -2.55 -32.77
C GLU A 2 -38.50 -2.42 -33.20
N GLU A 3 -38.92 -3.08 -34.28
CA GLU A 3 -40.32 -3.05 -34.73
C GLU A 3 -41.28 -3.57 -33.65
N GLU A 4 -40.92 -4.64 -32.93
CA GLU A 4 -41.74 -5.13 -31.83
C GLU A 4 -41.77 -4.19 -30.63
N MET A 5 -40.65 -3.54 -30.30
CA MET A 5 -40.61 -2.51 -29.27
C MET A 5 -41.50 -1.32 -29.64
N LYS A 6 -41.53 -0.90 -30.92
CA LYS A 6 -42.44 0.16 -31.41
C LYS A 6 -43.91 -0.26 -31.31
N LYS A 7 -44.26 -1.49 -31.68
CA LYS A 7 -45.63 -2.02 -31.54
C LYS A 7 -46.10 -2.03 -30.09
N CYS A 8 -45.21 -2.36 -29.15
CA CYS A 8 -45.46 -2.27 -27.71
C CYS A 8 -45.41 -0.84 -27.14
N LYS A 9 -45.36 0.20 -27.99
CA LYS A 9 -45.30 1.62 -27.59
C LYS A 9 -44.09 1.97 -26.70
N VAL A 10 -42.98 1.23 -26.84
CA VAL A 10 -41.74 1.56 -26.12
C VAL A 10 -41.21 2.90 -26.62
N PRO A 11 -40.85 3.84 -25.72
CA PRO A 11 -40.35 5.15 -26.12
C PRO A 11 -39.11 5.09 -27.02
N LYS A 12 -39.06 5.98 -28.02
CA LYS A 12 -37.95 6.07 -28.99
C LYS A 12 -36.58 6.22 -28.31
N TRP A 13 -36.50 7.00 -27.22
CA TRP A 13 -35.25 7.20 -26.48
C TRP A 13 -34.72 5.91 -25.84
N PHE A 14 -35.60 5.00 -25.41
CA PHE A 14 -35.20 3.74 -24.79
C PHE A 14 -34.64 2.77 -25.84
N ILE A 15 -35.28 2.70 -27.01
CA ILE A 15 -34.79 1.93 -28.17
C ILE A 15 -33.39 2.44 -28.58
N GLU A 16 -33.22 3.76 -28.64
CA GLU A 16 -31.94 4.38 -28.95
C GLU A 16 -30.88 4.11 -27.85
N SER A 17 -31.28 4.14 -26.58
CA SER A 17 -30.40 3.75 -25.47
C SER A 17 -29.91 2.32 -25.61
N CYS A 18 -30.79 1.36 -25.93
CA CYS A 18 -30.41 -0.04 -26.15
C CYS A 18 -29.35 -0.21 -27.25
N LYS A 19 -29.42 0.59 -28.32
CA LYS A 19 -28.44 0.54 -29.43
C LYS A 19 -27.05 1.06 -29.03
N ARG A 20 -26.95 1.88 -27.98
CA ARG A 20 -25.69 2.49 -27.52
C ARG A 20 -24.93 1.62 -26.52
N ILE A 21 -25.61 0.70 -25.83
CA ILE A 21 -25.01 -0.15 -24.80
C ILE A 21 -23.98 -1.10 -25.44
N LYS A 22 -22.70 -0.94 -25.07
CA LYS A 22 -21.61 -1.85 -25.49
C LYS A 22 -21.42 -3.03 -24.54
N TYR A 23 -21.73 -2.82 -23.26
CA TYR A 23 -21.60 -3.80 -22.20
C TYR A 23 -22.60 -3.47 -21.07
N LEU A 24 -23.24 -4.48 -20.49
CA LEU A 24 -24.23 -4.32 -19.42
C LEU A 24 -24.08 -5.42 -18.39
N PHE A 25 -24.04 -5.04 -17.11
CA PHE A 25 -23.95 -6.00 -16.02
C PHE A 25 -25.32 -6.63 -15.70
N PRO A 26 -25.39 -7.95 -15.49
CA PRO A 26 -26.55 -8.57 -14.87
C PRO A 26 -26.77 -8.02 -13.45
N LYS A 27 -28.03 -7.86 -13.04
CA LYS A 27 -28.38 -7.34 -11.71
C LYS A 27 -27.68 -8.09 -10.57
N ALA A 28 -27.59 -9.42 -10.66
CA ALA A 28 -26.94 -10.25 -9.64
C ALA A 28 -25.44 -9.88 -9.45
N HIS A 29 -24.73 -9.59 -10.53
CA HIS A 29 -23.33 -9.17 -10.47
C HIS A 29 -23.18 -7.81 -9.77
N ALA A 30 -24.03 -6.83 -10.14
CA ALA A 30 -24.02 -5.52 -9.52
C ALA A 30 -24.33 -5.60 -8.00
N VAL A 31 -25.34 -6.39 -7.62
CA VAL A 31 -25.71 -6.59 -6.20
C VAL A 31 -24.54 -7.19 -5.41
N ALA A 32 -23.89 -8.23 -5.93
CA ALA A 32 -22.77 -8.87 -5.25
C ALA A 32 -21.60 -7.90 -4.98
N TYR A 33 -21.21 -7.12 -5.99
CA TYR A 33 -20.12 -6.14 -5.85
C TYR A 33 -20.48 -5.00 -4.90
N VAL A 34 -21.70 -4.45 -5.00
CA VAL A 34 -22.16 -3.37 -4.12
C VAL A 34 -22.27 -3.86 -2.68
N MET A 35 -22.72 -5.09 -2.45
CA MET A 35 -22.73 -5.68 -1.10
C MET A 35 -21.31 -5.76 -0.50
N MET A 36 -20.31 -6.17 -1.28
CA MET A 36 -18.93 -6.19 -0.80
C MET A 36 -18.41 -4.77 -0.53
N ALA A 37 -18.70 -3.82 -1.42
CA ALA A 37 -18.32 -2.43 -1.25
C ALA A 37 -18.92 -1.83 0.03
N PHE A 38 -20.20 -2.12 0.32
CA PHE A 38 -20.86 -1.65 1.54
C PHE A 38 -20.23 -2.24 2.80
N ARG A 39 -19.89 -3.54 2.80
CA ARG A 39 -19.18 -4.18 3.91
C ARG A 39 -17.81 -3.54 4.14
N ILE A 40 -17.06 -3.25 3.08
CA ILE A 40 -15.76 -2.57 3.19
C ILE A 40 -15.93 -1.13 3.68
N ALA A 41 -16.95 -0.42 3.18
CA ALA A 41 -17.25 0.96 3.57
C ALA A 41 -17.57 1.08 5.07
N TYR A 42 -18.28 0.10 5.65
CA TYR A 42 -18.52 0.03 7.09
C TYR A 42 -17.21 0.11 7.89
N PHE A 43 -16.19 -0.67 7.53
CA PHE A 43 -14.87 -0.60 8.18
C PHE A 43 -14.16 0.72 7.90
N LYS A 44 -14.24 1.25 6.67
CA LYS A 44 -13.65 2.56 6.35
C LYS A 44 -14.22 3.67 7.25
N VAL A 45 -15.50 3.62 7.58
CA VAL A 45 -16.17 4.62 8.42
C VAL A 45 -15.94 4.36 9.90
N HIS A 46 -16.24 3.15 10.39
CA HIS A 46 -16.31 2.84 11.83
C HIS A 46 -15.04 2.21 12.41
N HIS A 47 -14.18 1.61 11.57
CA HIS A 47 -12.92 0.97 11.98
C HIS A 47 -11.78 1.37 11.04
N PRO A 48 -11.48 2.68 10.91
CA PRO A 48 -10.62 3.21 9.86
C PRO A 48 -9.22 2.59 9.83
N LEU A 49 -8.56 2.39 10.98
CA LEU A 49 -7.24 1.77 11.03
C LEU A 49 -7.24 0.32 10.53
N ALA A 50 -8.30 -0.46 10.82
CA ALA A 50 -8.44 -1.82 10.27
C ALA A 50 -8.63 -1.81 8.75
N PHE A 51 -9.39 -0.83 8.24
CA PHE A 51 -9.54 -0.62 6.80
C PHE A 51 -8.19 -0.29 6.15
N TYR A 52 -7.48 0.73 6.64
CA TYR A 52 -6.20 1.16 6.05
C TYR A 52 -5.13 0.08 6.16
N ALA A 53 -4.99 -0.57 7.32
CA ALA A 53 -4.05 -1.67 7.51
C ALA A 53 -4.28 -2.79 6.50
N THR A 54 -5.54 -3.20 6.33
CA THR A 54 -5.91 -4.25 5.37
C THR A 54 -5.70 -3.80 3.93
N TYR A 55 -6.11 -2.58 3.60
CA TYR A 55 -5.92 -2.02 2.25
C TYR A 55 -4.44 -2.00 1.86
N PHE A 56 -3.57 -1.41 2.69
CA PHE A 56 -2.15 -1.30 2.35
C PHE A 56 -1.41 -2.64 2.37
N THR A 57 -1.88 -3.60 3.17
CA THR A 57 -1.34 -4.97 3.19
C THR A 57 -1.72 -5.76 1.95
N VAL A 58 -2.95 -5.64 1.46
CA VAL A 58 -3.50 -6.49 0.38
C VAL A 58 -3.42 -5.84 -1.00
N LYS A 59 -3.61 -4.52 -1.08
CA LYS A 59 -3.70 -3.75 -2.33
C LYS A 59 -2.70 -2.61 -2.45
N GLY A 60 -1.97 -2.28 -1.39
CA GLY A 60 -0.99 -1.18 -1.36
C GLY A 60 0.32 -1.51 -2.10
N ASP A 61 0.25 -2.17 -3.25
CA ASP A 61 1.42 -2.33 -4.13
C ASP A 61 1.72 -0.97 -4.78
N GLU A 62 3.01 -0.65 -5.01
CA GLU A 62 3.48 0.72 -5.31
C GLU A 62 3.23 1.72 -4.15
N PHE A 63 3.68 1.36 -2.95
CA PHE A 63 3.64 2.22 -1.75
C PHE A 63 4.94 3.01 -1.61
N ASN A 64 4.87 4.34 -1.69
CA ASN A 64 6.04 5.22 -1.61
C ASN A 64 6.36 5.59 -0.15
N THR A 65 7.05 4.69 0.55
CA THR A 65 7.41 4.84 1.98
C THR A 65 8.15 6.15 2.27
N ILE A 66 9.07 6.56 1.39
CA ILE A 66 9.88 7.77 1.59
C ILE A 66 9.00 9.02 1.56
N VAL A 67 8.12 9.15 0.55
CA VAL A 67 7.20 10.30 0.44
C VAL A 67 6.18 10.31 1.58
N ILE A 68 5.63 9.15 1.92
CA ILE A 68 4.61 9.04 2.96
C ILE A 68 5.17 9.41 4.34
N LEU A 69 6.37 8.95 4.70
CA LEU A 69 6.98 9.30 5.99
C LEU A 69 7.37 10.77 6.11
N LYS A 70 7.63 11.47 4.99
CA LYS A 70 7.82 12.93 4.96
C LYS A 70 6.53 13.73 5.25
N GLY A 71 5.38 13.07 5.24
CA GLY A 71 4.10 13.63 5.69
C GLY A 71 3.27 14.31 4.60
N PRO A 72 2.15 14.95 4.99
CA PRO A 72 1.11 15.39 4.06
C PRO A 72 1.57 16.39 2.99
N LYS A 73 2.55 17.24 3.30
CA LYS A 73 3.08 18.23 2.34
C LYS A 73 3.79 17.53 1.18
N ALA A 74 4.70 16.60 1.48
CA ALA A 74 5.42 15.82 0.48
C ALA A 74 4.46 14.95 -0.36
N ILE A 75 3.42 14.38 0.27
CA ILE A 75 2.39 13.62 -0.46
C ILE A 75 1.67 14.51 -1.48
N LYS A 76 1.26 15.73 -1.09
CA LYS A 76 0.59 16.66 -2.00
C LYS A 76 1.50 17.12 -3.15
N GLU A 77 2.77 17.38 -2.87
CA GLU A 77 3.76 17.72 -3.90
C GLU A 77 3.89 16.58 -4.92
N ARG A 78 4.04 15.34 -4.45
CA ARG A 78 4.11 14.16 -5.32
C ARG A 78 2.82 13.93 -6.13
N LEU A 79 1.66 14.16 -5.52
CA LEU A 79 0.38 14.09 -6.24
C LEU A 79 0.27 15.15 -7.34
N ASN A 80 0.78 16.37 -7.11
CA ASN A 80 0.82 17.41 -8.14
C ASN A 80 1.74 17.02 -9.30
N GLU A 81 2.92 16.47 -9.03
CA GLU A 81 3.81 15.92 -10.06
C GLU A 81 3.10 14.85 -10.90
N LEU A 82 2.47 13.88 -10.23
CA LEU A 82 1.73 12.81 -10.90
C LEU A 82 0.58 13.38 -11.74
N SER A 83 -0.14 14.39 -11.26
CA SER A 83 -1.24 15.03 -11.99
C SER A 83 -0.79 15.69 -13.31
N GLY A 84 0.46 16.14 -13.39
CA GLY A 84 1.05 16.73 -14.60
C GLY A 84 1.40 15.71 -15.69
N ILE A 85 1.34 14.40 -15.40
CA ILE A 85 1.66 13.34 -16.36
C ILE A 85 0.45 13.09 -17.29
N ILE A 86 0.61 13.39 -18.58
CA ILE A 86 -0.45 13.26 -19.60
C ILE A 86 -0.92 11.79 -19.76
N HIS A 87 0.03 10.84 -19.77
CA HIS A 87 -0.25 9.42 -19.96
C HIS A 87 0.36 8.58 -18.85
N LYS A 88 -0.35 8.48 -17.73
CA LYS A 88 0.08 7.68 -16.58
C LYS A 88 0.11 6.18 -16.90
N ASN A 89 1.21 5.53 -16.56
CA ASN A 89 1.34 4.07 -16.59
C ASN A 89 0.60 3.41 -15.40
N VAL A 90 0.57 2.08 -15.37
CA VAL A 90 -0.15 1.31 -14.33
C VAL A 90 0.41 1.57 -12.94
N LYS A 91 1.74 1.72 -12.81
CA LYS A 91 2.41 1.96 -11.52
C LYS A 91 2.13 3.36 -10.99
N GLU A 92 2.19 4.37 -11.85
CA GLU A 92 1.90 5.77 -11.49
C GLU A 92 0.45 5.92 -11.02
N LYS A 93 -0.51 5.25 -11.66
CA LYS A 93 -1.92 5.23 -11.20
C LYS A 93 -2.07 4.54 -9.85
N ALA A 94 -1.33 3.46 -9.61
CA ALA A 94 -1.33 2.75 -8.33
C ALA A 94 -0.69 3.60 -7.22
N GLU A 95 0.46 4.22 -7.49
CA GLU A 95 1.14 5.16 -6.59
C GLU A 95 0.20 6.32 -6.22
N GLU A 96 -0.43 6.96 -7.22
CA GLU A 96 -1.40 8.05 -7.01
C GLU A 96 -2.55 7.61 -6.09
N THR A 97 -3.13 6.43 -6.34
CA THR A 97 -4.22 5.89 -5.51
C THR A 97 -3.77 5.66 -4.07
N ASN A 98 -2.58 5.09 -3.87
CA ASN A 98 -2.02 4.86 -2.53
C ASN A 98 -1.70 6.16 -1.79
N LEU A 99 -1.16 7.15 -2.49
CA LEU A 99 -0.86 8.47 -1.93
C LEU A 99 -2.13 9.20 -1.50
N LEU A 100 -3.20 9.13 -2.29
CA LEU A 100 -4.51 9.69 -1.91
C LEU A 100 -5.06 9.04 -0.63
N LEU A 101 -4.97 7.71 -0.50
CA LEU A 101 -5.40 6.99 0.69
C LEU A 101 -4.51 7.25 1.91
N ALA A 102 -3.20 7.37 1.71
CA ALA A 102 -2.26 7.73 2.76
C ALA A 102 -2.53 9.15 3.28
N LEU A 103 -2.79 10.10 2.36
CA LEU A 103 -3.19 11.45 2.71
C LEU A 103 -4.53 11.45 3.46
N GLU A 104 -5.54 10.72 2.98
CA GLU A 104 -6.84 10.60 3.64
C GLU A 104 -6.68 10.08 5.07
N MET A 105 -5.91 9.01 5.27
CA MET A 105 -5.63 8.45 6.60
C MET A 105 -4.99 9.49 7.52
N MET A 106 -3.99 10.23 7.04
CA MET A 106 -3.34 11.30 7.81
C MET A 106 -4.28 12.45 8.15
N MET A 107 -5.13 12.87 7.20
CA MET A 107 -6.12 13.94 7.41
C MET A 107 -7.22 13.52 8.39
N ARG A 108 -7.44 12.22 8.59
CA ARG A 108 -8.34 11.68 9.62
C ARG A 108 -7.70 11.56 11.01
N GLY A 109 -6.46 12.04 11.17
CA GLY A 109 -5.76 12.09 12.46
C GLY A 109 -4.93 10.85 12.79
N PHE A 110 -4.78 9.90 11.87
CA PHE A 110 -3.91 8.74 12.04
C PHE A 110 -2.52 9.00 11.49
N LYS A 111 -1.56 8.14 11.83
CA LYS A 111 -0.17 8.28 11.37
C LYS A 111 0.43 6.99 10.84
N PHE A 112 1.45 7.11 10.01
CA PHE A 112 2.31 5.98 9.67
C PHE A 112 3.50 5.99 10.62
N LEU A 113 3.76 4.85 11.25
CA LEU A 113 4.96 4.65 12.06
C LEU A 113 6.08 4.16 11.17
N PRO A 114 7.31 4.66 11.35
CA PRO A 114 8.45 4.25 10.55
C PRO A 114 8.69 2.75 10.66
N VAL A 115 9.30 2.20 9.62
CA VAL A 115 9.71 0.80 9.62
C VAL A 115 10.74 0.61 10.73
N ASN A 116 10.63 -0.47 11.50
CA ASN A 116 11.58 -0.81 12.53
C ASN A 116 12.02 -2.26 12.34
N ILE A 117 13.33 -2.51 12.30
CA ILE A 117 13.90 -3.83 12.00
C ILE A 117 13.50 -4.91 13.01
N PHE A 118 13.21 -4.52 14.25
CA PHE A 118 12.84 -5.45 15.32
C PHE A 118 11.33 -5.61 15.45
N LEU A 119 10.57 -4.56 15.16
CA LEU A 119 9.13 -4.52 15.40
C LEU A 119 8.28 -4.73 14.15
N SER A 120 8.68 -4.21 12.98
CA SER A 120 7.85 -4.28 11.76
C SER A 120 7.63 -5.71 11.31
N ASP A 121 6.41 -6.03 10.90
CA ASP A 121 6.10 -7.33 10.28
C ASP A 121 6.75 -7.42 8.88
N PRO A 122 7.06 -8.61 8.36
CA PRO A 122 7.55 -8.75 6.99
C PRO A 122 6.60 -8.20 5.91
N ARG A 123 5.28 -8.29 6.09
CA ARG A 123 4.30 -7.96 5.03
C ARG A 123 3.07 -7.16 5.50
N VAL A 124 2.71 -7.26 6.77
CA VAL A 124 1.45 -6.75 7.30
C VAL A 124 1.64 -5.38 7.95
N PHE A 125 0.77 -4.42 7.60
CA PHE A 125 0.69 -3.17 8.35
C PHE A 125 0.07 -3.45 9.72
N LYS A 126 0.86 -3.26 10.79
CA LYS A 126 0.40 -3.50 12.16
C LYS A 126 -0.21 -2.23 12.75
N ILE A 127 -1.34 -2.38 13.42
CA ILE A 127 -1.99 -1.28 14.14
C ILE A 127 -1.28 -1.13 15.49
N GLU A 128 -0.78 0.07 15.76
CA GLU A 128 -0.10 0.44 17.01
C GLU A 128 -0.65 1.79 17.48
N GLY A 129 -1.56 1.75 18.46
CA GLY A 129 -2.28 2.93 18.94
C GLY A 129 -3.11 3.59 17.83
N ASP A 130 -2.81 4.85 17.55
CA ASP A 130 -3.37 5.68 16.48
C ASP A 130 -2.60 5.59 15.15
N GLY A 131 -1.63 4.68 15.05
CA GLY A 131 -0.73 4.55 13.91
C GLY A 131 -0.73 3.19 13.23
N LEU A 132 -0.21 3.16 12.01
CA LEU A 132 0.12 1.94 11.28
C LEU A 132 1.63 1.81 11.10
N ARG A 133 2.22 0.76 11.66
CA ARG A 133 3.62 0.42 11.41
C ARG A 133 3.79 -0.16 10.02
N ILE A 134 4.66 0.48 9.24
CA ILE A 134 4.98 0.06 7.88
C ILE A 134 5.77 -1.27 7.94
N PRO A 135 5.40 -2.29 7.14
CA PRO A 135 6.10 -3.57 7.10
C PRO A 135 7.40 -3.50 6.29
N LEU A 136 8.27 -4.48 6.50
CA LEU A 136 9.61 -4.53 5.89
C LEU A 136 9.55 -4.58 4.35
N ASN A 137 8.59 -5.29 3.76
CA ASN A 137 8.48 -5.41 2.30
C ASN A 137 8.11 -4.10 1.57
N LYS A 138 7.68 -3.06 2.29
CA LYS A 138 7.39 -1.74 1.73
C LYS A 138 8.61 -0.82 1.72
N ILE A 139 9.77 -1.29 2.19
CA ILE A 139 11.04 -0.63 1.95
C ILE A 139 11.37 -0.74 0.44
N PRO A 140 11.69 0.38 -0.24
CA PRO A 140 12.10 0.35 -1.64
C PRO A 140 13.21 -0.67 -1.90
N GLY A 141 13.01 -1.51 -2.93
CA GLY A 141 13.99 -2.51 -3.35
C GLY A 141 14.12 -3.75 -2.45
N LEU A 142 13.36 -3.87 -1.35
CA LEU A 142 13.44 -5.05 -0.46
C LEU A 142 12.56 -6.21 -0.95
N GLY A 143 11.26 -5.96 -1.10
CA GLY A 143 10.28 -6.96 -1.49
C GLY A 143 10.06 -8.10 -0.48
N ASP A 144 9.10 -8.98 -0.78
CA ASP A 144 8.60 -10.00 0.16
C ASP A 144 9.65 -11.05 0.56
N LYS A 145 10.52 -11.45 -0.37
CA LYS A 145 11.50 -12.52 -0.13
C LYS A 145 12.53 -12.08 0.91
N LEU A 146 13.12 -10.89 0.74
CA LEU A 146 14.10 -10.35 1.68
C LEU A 146 13.44 -9.96 3.00
N ALA A 147 12.23 -9.38 2.98
CA ALA A 147 11.48 -9.10 4.20
C ALA A 147 11.30 -10.35 5.10
N LYS A 148 10.90 -11.48 4.50
CA LYS A 148 10.78 -12.77 5.20
C LYS A 148 12.14 -13.33 5.64
N SER A 149 13.20 -13.07 4.87
CA SER A 149 14.58 -13.46 5.22
C SER A 149 15.04 -12.74 6.48
N ILE A 150 14.82 -11.42 6.56
CA ILE A 150 15.11 -10.60 7.74
C ILE A 150 14.33 -11.11 8.95
N ASP A 151 13.02 -11.33 8.78
CA ASP A 151 12.16 -11.81 9.86
C ASP A 151 12.58 -13.17 10.41
N ARG A 152 12.94 -14.11 9.52
CA ARG A 152 13.47 -15.42 9.91
C ARG A 152 14.82 -15.30 10.60
N ALA A 153 15.70 -14.44 10.10
CA ALA A 153 17.01 -14.24 10.70
C ALA A 153 16.85 -13.68 12.11
N ARG A 154 16.15 -12.54 12.29
CA ARG A 154 15.98 -11.91 13.62
C ARG A 154 15.29 -12.80 14.64
N SER A 155 14.37 -13.67 14.20
CA SER A 155 13.68 -14.62 15.08
C SER A 155 14.61 -15.69 15.67
N LYS A 156 15.73 -16.00 15.01
CA LYS A 156 16.73 -16.95 15.54
C LYS A 156 17.64 -16.29 16.57
N ARG A 157 18.06 -15.06 16.32
CA ARG A 157 18.85 -14.22 17.24
C ARG A 157 18.76 -12.75 16.80
N PRO A 158 18.84 -11.76 17.71
CA PRO A 158 18.98 -10.36 17.34
C PRO A 158 20.15 -10.11 16.38
N PHE A 159 20.09 -9.02 15.60
CA PHE A 159 21.24 -8.57 14.83
C PHE A 159 22.22 -7.84 15.74
N THR A 160 23.50 -8.13 15.59
CA THR A 160 24.60 -7.52 16.35
C THR A 160 25.21 -6.34 15.62
N SER A 161 25.14 -6.32 14.28
CA SER A 161 25.68 -5.27 13.42
C SER A 161 25.00 -5.26 12.05
N VAL A 162 25.25 -4.21 11.27
CA VAL A 162 24.83 -4.12 9.86
C VAL A 162 25.47 -5.26 9.04
N GLU A 163 26.75 -5.57 9.28
CA GLU A 163 27.44 -6.69 8.62
C GLU A 163 26.82 -8.06 8.92
N ASP A 164 26.44 -8.31 10.17
CA ASP A 164 25.74 -9.53 10.56
C ASP A 164 24.38 -9.66 9.85
N MET A 165 23.64 -8.55 9.73
CA MET A 165 22.38 -8.51 9.01
C MET A 165 22.56 -8.81 7.52
N ILE A 166 23.53 -8.19 6.84
CA ILE A 166 23.84 -8.46 5.42
C ILE A 166 24.13 -9.95 5.23
N ARG A 167 25.05 -10.49 6.04
CA ARG A 167 25.49 -11.90 5.98
C ARG A 167 24.34 -12.88 6.15
N ARG A 168 23.39 -12.61 7.06
CA ARG A 168 22.31 -13.53 7.42
C ARG A 168 21.07 -13.43 6.53
N THR A 169 20.84 -12.28 5.92
CA THR A 169 19.57 -11.99 5.23
C THR A 169 19.72 -11.92 3.72
N GLY A 170 20.93 -11.65 3.22
CA GLY A 170 21.21 -11.48 1.79
C GLY A 170 20.77 -10.12 1.23
N ILE A 171 20.50 -9.14 2.08
CA ILE A 171 20.25 -7.75 1.63
C ILE A 171 21.49 -7.17 0.97
N THR A 172 21.29 -6.33 -0.04
CA THR A 172 22.38 -5.69 -0.78
C THR A 172 22.82 -4.39 -0.13
N LYS A 173 23.98 -3.85 -0.54
CA LYS A 173 24.42 -2.52 -0.10
C LYS A 173 23.40 -1.43 -0.43
N ALA A 174 22.70 -1.54 -1.56
CA ALA A 174 21.63 -0.60 -1.93
C ALA A 174 20.46 -0.65 -0.94
N ASN A 175 20.07 -1.86 -0.49
CA ASN A 175 19.02 -2.00 0.53
C ASN A 175 19.44 -1.37 1.86
N VAL A 176 20.71 -1.55 2.26
CA VAL A 176 21.26 -0.96 3.49
C VAL A 176 21.22 0.56 3.41
N GLU A 177 21.57 1.15 2.27
CA GLU A 177 21.51 2.61 2.11
C GLU A 177 20.09 3.15 2.26
N THR A 178 19.10 2.50 1.62
CA THR A 178 17.69 2.85 1.82
C THR A 178 17.24 2.69 3.28
N MET A 179 17.71 1.66 3.99
CA MET A 179 17.42 1.49 5.41
C MET A 179 18.05 2.60 6.27
N ARG A 180 19.23 3.11 5.90
CA ARG A 180 19.86 4.27 6.57
C ARG A 180 19.10 5.56 6.31
N GLU A 181 18.67 5.82 5.08
CA GLU A 181 17.82 6.97 4.75
C GLU A 181 16.50 6.98 5.55
N LEU A 182 16.02 5.80 5.92
CA LEU A 182 14.82 5.61 6.74
C LEU A 182 15.13 5.53 8.25
N HIS A 183 16.37 5.81 8.68
CA HIS A 183 16.80 5.80 10.08
C HIS A 183 16.54 4.46 10.80
N MET A 184 16.59 3.35 10.06
CA MET A 184 16.27 2.02 10.60
C MET A 184 17.46 1.33 11.28
N LEU A 185 18.67 1.82 11.02
CA LEU A 185 19.94 1.20 11.40
C LEU A 185 20.71 1.99 12.46
N ASP A 186 20.15 3.09 12.95
CA ASP A 186 20.84 4.04 13.82
C ASP A 186 21.29 3.41 15.16
N ASP A 187 20.58 2.37 15.61
CA ASP A 187 20.89 1.61 16.84
C ASP A 187 21.82 0.41 16.60
N LEU A 188 22.28 0.15 15.36
CA LEU A 188 23.14 -0.98 15.02
C LEU A 188 24.56 -0.52 14.68
N PRO A 189 25.61 -1.09 15.30
CA PRO A 189 26.98 -0.80 14.89
C PRO A 189 27.25 -1.34 13.48
N GLU A 190 28.19 -0.73 12.77
CA GLU A 190 28.54 -1.15 11.39
C GLU A 190 29.15 -2.56 11.34
N LYS A 191 30.01 -2.90 12.31
CA LYS A 191 30.71 -4.18 12.40
C LYS A 191 30.55 -4.81 13.77
N GLU A 192 30.67 -6.13 13.83
CA GLU A 192 30.80 -6.84 15.10
C GLU A 192 32.17 -6.49 15.69
N GLN A 193 32.22 -5.70 16.77
CA GLN A 193 33.45 -5.61 17.56
C GLN A 193 33.56 -6.88 18.40
N ILE A 194 34.32 -7.85 17.91
CA ILE A 194 34.84 -8.94 18.73
C ILE A 194 36.33 -8.65 18.95
N SER A 195 36.65 -8.06 20.10
CA SER A 195 37.84 -8.46 20.86
C SER A 195 37.35 -9.42 21.92
N LEU A 196 37.36 -10.70 21.57
CA LEU A 196 37.39 -11.78 22.54
C LEU A 196 38.62 -12.59 22.15
N PHE A 197 39.59 -12.56 23.06
CA PHE A 197 40.87 -13.27 23.00
C PHE A 197 40.73 -14.73 22.58
#